data_AF-A0A2M6WZS3-F1
#
_entry.id   AF-A0A2M6WZS3-F1
#
_cell.length_a   1.000
_cell.length_b   1.000
_cell.length_c   1.000
_cell.angle_alpha   90.00
_cell.angle_beta   90.00
_cell.angle_gamma   90.00
#
_symmetry.space_group_name_H-M   'P 1'
#
loop_
_entity.id
_entity.type
_entity.pdbx_description
1 polymer ?
#
loop_
_entity_poly.entity_id
_entity_poly.type
_entity_poly.pdbx_seq_one_letter_code
_entity_poly.pdbx_strand_id
1 'polypeptide(L)'
;MCAEQLRLSTRSKKTYIPYEQGKPLCIKHANILKKIIAKHGWPTVSKVGTKASWSAWLIAQHATHDLGFQKQCIALMREAEHDIDKSNLAHLIDRVRILEGKPQLFGTHFQEDGTPHPIQDKKNLARRRREYNLPITLR
;
A
#
# COMPACT_ATOMS: atom_id res chain seq x y z
N MET A 1 -50.31 6.07 9.07
CA MET A 1 -50.57 5.54 10.43
C MET A 1 -50.72 4.04 10.30
N CYS A 2 -50.06 3.13 11.01
CA CYS A 2 -49.08 3.12 12.09
C CYS A 2 -48.32 1.79 11.89
N ALA A 3 -46.99 1.78 11.89
CA ALA A 3 -46.15 1.40 13.03
C ALA A 3 -46.32 -0.08 13.46
N GLU A 4 -45.24 -0.86 13.39
CA GLU A 4 -44.51 -1.48 14.52
C GLU A 4 -43.80 -2.78 14.07
N GLN A 5 -42.49 -2.74 13.76
CA GLN A 5 -41.36 -3.15 14.65
C GLN A 5 -41.05 -4.67 14.56
N LEU A 6 -39.81 -5.19 14.65
CA LEU A 6 -38.43 -4.70 14.63
C LEU A 6 -37.55 -5.96 14.80
N ARG A 7 -36.33 -5.96 14.23
CA ARG A 7 -35.06 -6.63 14.65
C ARG A 7 -34.30 -7.16 13.44
N LEU A 8 -33.52 -6.31 12.78
CA LEU A 8 -32.11 -6.00 13.07
C LEU A 8 -31.15 -7.14 12.67
N SER A 9 -30.66 -7.08 11.43
CA SER A 9 -29.28 -7.42 11.09
C SER A 9 -28.72 -6.30 10.22
N THR A 10 -28.44 -5.19 10.88
CA THR A 10 -27.73 -4.03 10.32
C THR A 10 -26.23 -4.29 10.39
N ARG A 11 -25.56 -4.45 9.25
CA ARG A 11 -24.23 -3.82 9.07
C ARG A 11 -23.88 -3.61 7.61
N SER A 12 -24.40 -2.50 7.10
CA SER A 12 -23.75 -1.57 6.18
C SER A 12 -22.65 -2.16 5.29
N LYS A 13 -23.02 -2.52 4.05
CA LYS A 13 -22.10 -2.48 2.91
C LYS A 13 -21.74 -1.01 2.69
N LYS A 14 -20.85 -0.43 3.50
CA LYS A 14 -20.20 0.84 3.18
C LYS A 14 -19.31 0.56 1.97
N THR A 15 -19.83 0.87 0.80
CA THR A 15 -19.11 0.97 -0.46
C THR A 15 -17.79 1.70 -0.24
N TYR A 16 -16.69 0.98 -0.45
CA TYR A 16 -15.37 1.56 -0.60
C TYR A 16 -15.42 2.59 -1.73
N ILE A 17 -15.26 3.87 -1.40
CA ILE A 17 -15.25 4.97 -2.35
C ILE A 17 -13.84 5.00 -2.97
N PRO A 18 -13.67 4.76 -4.28
CA PRO A 18 -12.35 4.61 -4.88
C PRO A 18 -11.73 5.99 -5.14
N TYR A 19 -11.04 6.54 -4.15
CA TYR A 19 -10.17 7.70 -4.40
C TYR A 19 -8.90 7.21 -5.13
N GLU A 20 -8.74 7.69 -6.36
CA GLU A 20 -7.57 7.57 -7.26
C GLU A 20 -7.41 6.27 -8.06
N GLN A 21 -8.42 5.88 -8.85
CA GLN A 21 -8.23 4.90 -9.91
C GLN A 21 -7.77 5.59 -11.21
N GLY A 22 -6.54 5.29 -11.66
CA GLY A 22 -6.20 5.36 -13.09
C GLY A 22 -6.07 6.74 -13.73
N LYS A 23 -5.53 7.77 -13.04
CA LYS A 23 -5.13 9.01 -13.76
C LYS A 23 -4.20 8.64 -14.94
N PRO A 24 -4.39 9.20 -16.15
CA PRO A 24 -3.60 8.82 -17.33
C PRO A 24 -2.08 8.92 -17.12
N LEU A 25 -1.65 9.88 -16.31
CA LEU A 25 -0.24 10.06 -15.93
C LEU A 25 0.31 8.88 -15.12
N CYS A 26 -0.45 8.38 -14.15
CA CYS A 26 -0.06 7.23 -13.32
C CYS A 26 0.09 5.95 -14.17
N ILE A 27 -0.80 5.76 -15.13
CA ILE A 27 -0.74 4.63 -16.08
C ILE A 27 0.52 4.74 -16.95
N LYS A 28 0.80 5.92 -17.51
CA LYS A 28 2.00 6.15 -18.32
C LYS A 28 3.29 5.85 -17.54
N HIS A 29 3.40 6.37 -16.31
CA HIS A 29 4.57 6.13 -15.47
C HIS A 29 4.72 4.67 -15.05
N ALA A 30 3.62 3.99 -14.70
CA ALA A 30 3.64 2.56 -14.37
C ALA A 30 4.12 1.73 -15.57
N ASN A 31 3.66 2.04 -16.78
CA ASN A 31 4.09 1.35 -18.00
C ASN A 31 5.59 1.56 -18.31
N ILE A 32 6.13 2.75 -18.06
CA ILE A 32 7.56 3.01 -18.18
C ILE A 32 8.34 2.21 -17.13
N LEU A 33 7.90 2.22 -15.87
CA LEU A 33 8.55 1.48 -14.80
C LEU A 33 8.55 -0.03 -15.06
N LYS A 34 7.46 -0.60 -15.59
CA LYS A 34 7.40 -2.01 -16.00
C LYS A 34 8.52 -2.37 -16.99
N LYS A 35 8.75 -1.52 -18.00
CA LYS A 35 9.82 -1.74 -18.99
C LYS A 35 11.21 -1.69 -18.34
N ILE A 36 11.42 -0.75 -17.42
CA ILE A 36 12.68 -0.65 -16.66
C ILE A 36 12.90 -1.91 -15.82
N ILE A 37 11.88 -2.33 -15.07
CA ILE A 37 11.93 -3.52 -14.21
C ILE A 37 12.20 -4.78 -15.03
N ALA A 38 11.54 -4.95 -16.18
CA ALA A 38 11.75 -6.10 -17.05
C ALA A 38 13.20 -6.21 -17.55
N LYS A 39 13.89 -5.08 -17.72
CA LYS A 39 15.27 -5.05 -18.24
C LYS A 39 16.34 -5.07 -17.14
N HIS A 40 16.08 -4.43 -16.00
CA HIS A 40 17.10 -4.13 -14.99
C HIS A 40 16.78 -4.65 -13.58
N GLY A 41 15.62 -5.27 -13.40
CA GLY A 41 15.06 -5.59 -12.08
C GLY A 41 14.61 -4.33 -11.33
N TRP A 42 14.37 -4.47 -10.03
CA TRP A 42 13.97 -3.32 -9.21
C TRP A 42 15.06 -2.23 -9.18
N PRO A 43 14.70 -0.93 -9.30
CA PRO A 43 15.64 0.18 -9.15
C PRO A 43 16.09 0.37 -7.69
N THR A 44 17.13 -0.36 -7.29
CA THR A 44 17.70 -0.31 -5.94
C THR A 44 18.57 0.94 -5.72
N VAL A 45 18.88 1.26 -4.47
CA VAL A 45 19.65 2.46 -4.10
C VAL A 45 21.06 2.41 -4.71
N SER A 46 21.75 1.28 -4.64
CA SER A 46 23.09 1.15 -5.25
C SER A 46 23.11 1.36 -6.78
N LYS A 47 22.02 1.02 -7.48
CA LYS A 47 21.92 1.13 -8.95
C LYS A 47 21.62 2.54 -9.44
N VAL A 48 20.71 3.24 -8.76
CA VAL A 48 20.11 4.48 -9.27
C VAL A 48 20.14 5.65 -8.28
N GLY A 49 20.64 5.42 -7.06
CA GLY A 49 20.61 6.37 -5.95
C GLY A 49 19.24 6.46 -5.27
N THR A 50 19.24 7.03 -4.06
CA THR A 50 18.07 7.07 -3.17
C THR A 50 16.86 7.75 -3.82
N LYS A 51 17.06 8.88 -4.50
CA LYS A 51 15.97 9.65 -5.11
C LYS A 51 15.25 8.87 -6.21
N ALA A 52 15.98 8.18 -7.06
CA ALA A 52 15.39 7.40 -8.15
C ALA A 52 14.73 6.12 -7.63
N SER A 53 15.35 5.45 -6.64
CA SER A 53 14.75 4.29 -5.98
C SER A 53 13.42 4.66 -5.30
N TRP A 54 13.38 5.78 -4.58
CA TRP A 54 12.15 6.32 -3.99
C TRP A 54 11.10 6.68 -5.07
N SER A 55 11.53 7.29 -6.18
CA SER A 55 10.61 7.64 -7.28
C SER A 55 10.00 6.40 -7.94
N ALA A 56 10.77 5.32 -8.09
CA ALA A 56 10.27 4.04 -8.59
C ALA A 56 9.21 3.45 -7.65
N TRP A 57 9.46 3.50 -6.34
CA TRP A 57 8.47 3.11 -5.35
C TRP A 57 7.21 3.98 -5.43
N LEU A 58 7.33 5.31 -5.55
CA LEU A 58 6.20 6.21 -5.63
C LEU A 58 5.30 5.89 -6.85
N ILE A 59 5.91 5.58 -8.00
CA ILE A 59 5.16 5.13 -9.18
C ILE A 59 4.41 3.82 -8.88
N ALA A 60 5.06 2.83 -8.25
CA ALA A 60 4.41 1.57 -7.87
C ALA A 60 3.28 1.79 -6.85
N GLN A 61 3.48 2.66 -5.86
CA GLN A 61 2.51 3.04 -4.82
C GLN A 61 1.22 3.61 -5.41
N HIS A 62 1.31 4.35 -6.52
CA HIS A 62 0.17 4.94 -7.23
C HIS A 62 -0.31 4.14 -8.45
N ALA A 63 0.26 2.96 -8.72
CA ALA A 63 -0.23 2.03 -9.75
C ALA A 63 -1.47 1.24 -9.29
N THR A 64 -2.43 1.90 -8.65
CA THR A 64 -3.65 1.30 -8.05
C THR A 64 -4.57 0.61 -9.07
N HIS A 65 -4.45 0.98 -10.35
CA HIS A 65 -5.16 0.36 -11.47
C HIS A 65 -4.63 -1.05 -11.81
N ASP A 66 -3.43 -1.42 -11.33
CA ASP A 66 -2.79 -2.69 -11.64
C ASP A 66 -2.22 -3.34 -10.38
N LEU A 67 -3.10 -4.07 -9.68
CA LEU A 67 -2.76 -4.78 -8.45
C LEU A 67 -1.73 -5.90 -8.71
N GLY A 68 -1.74 -6.52 -9.89
CA GLY A 68 -0.78 -7.56 -10.27
C GLY A 68 0.63 -6.99 -10.32
N PHE A 69 0.79 -5.83 -10.95
CA PHE A 69 2.05 -5.11 -11.00
C PHE A 69 2.52 -4.68 -9.59
N GLN A 70 1.64 -4.17 -8.74
CA GLN A 70 2.03 -3.82 -7.36
C GLN A 70 2.56 -5.03 -6.58
N LYS A 71 1.94 -6.21 -6.73
CA LYS A 71 2.41 -7.45 -6.12
C LYS A 71 3.78 -7.88 -6.67
N GLN A 72 3.99 -7.76 -7.98
CA GLN A 72 5.30 -8.00 -8.59
C GLN A 72 6.38 -7.08 -8.01
N CYS A 73 6.08 -5.78 -7.87
CA CYS A 73 6.99 -4.82 -7.24
C CYS A 73 7.32 -5.21 -5.80
N ILE A 74 6.33 -5.64 -5.00
CA ILE A 74 6.57 -6.14 -3.63
C ILE A 74 7.54 -7.33 -3.63
N ALA A 75 7.38 -8.29 -4.53
CA ALA A 75 8.26 -9.46 -4.63
C ALA A 75 9.71 -9.03 -4.92
N LEU A 76 9.91 -8.17 -5.92
CA LEU A 76 11.23 -7.68 -6.29
C LEU A 76 11.86 -6.80 -5.19
N MET A 77 11.06 -5.98 -4.50
CA MET A 77 11.51 -5.19 -3.36
C MET A 77 11.92 -6.07 -2.17
N ARG A 78 11.27 -7.22 -1.95
CA ARG A 78 11.67 -8.18 -0.91
C ARG A 78 13.02 -8.83 -1.23
N GLU A 79 13.25 -9.20 -2.48
CA GLU A 79 14.55 -9.73 -2.93
C GLU A 79 15.67 -8.71 -2.71
N ALA A 80 15.37 -7.42 -2.93
CA ALA A 80 16.29 -6.31 -2.76
C ALA A 80 16.18 -5.59 -1.40
N GLU A 81 15.61 -6.21 -0.36
CA GLU A 81 15.25 -5.53 0.90
C GLU A 81 16.45 -4.87 1.61
N HIS A 82 17.67 -5.35 1.34
CA HIS A 82 18.91 -4.82 1.89
C HIS A 82 19.41 -3.53 1.19
N ASP A 83 18.89 -3.20 0.00
CA ASP A 83 19.34 -2.10 -0.86
C ASP A 83 18.16 -1.19 -1.29
N ILE A 84 17.14 -1.11 -0.44
CA ILE A 84 16.00 -0.21 -0.58
C ILE A 84 15.64 0.38 0.79
N ASP A 85 14.80 1.42 0.79
CA ASP A 85 14.12 1.86 2.01
C ASP A 85 12.99 0.87 2.38
N LYS A 86 13.16 0.16 3.50
CA LYS A 86 12.18 -0.82 3.99
C LYS A 86 10.83 -0.19 4.31
N SER A 87 10.79 1.09 4.70
CA SER A 87 9.52 1.76 5.00
C SER A 87 8.63 1.82 3.76
N ASN A 88 9.21 2.09 2.59
CA ASN A 88 8.52 2.07 1.29
C ASN A 88 7.90 0.69 1.00
N LEU A 89 8.62 -0.40 1.29
CA LEU A 89 8.08 -1.76 1.15
C LEU A 89 6.85 -1.97 2.06
N ALA A 90 6.93 -1.54 3.32
CA ALA A 90 5.82 -1.65 4.26
C ALA A 90 4.57 -0.85 3.80
N HIS A 91 4.76 0.36 3.29
CA HIS A 91 3.68 1.17 2.71
C HIS A 91 3.03 0.47 1.51
N LEU A 92 3.82 -0.07 0.57
CA LEU A 92 3.27 -0.73 -0.61
C LEU A 92 2.50 -2.02 -0.24
N ILE A 93 3.01 -2.79 0.73
CA ILE A 93 2.31 -3.97 1.26
C ILE A 93 0.94 -3.58 1.83
N ASP A 94 0.87 -2.57 2.68
CA ASP A 94 -0.40 -2.14 3.27
C ASP A 94 -1.37 -1.60 2.21
N ARG A 95 -0.87 -0.88 1.19
CA ARG A 95 -1.70 -0.44 0.06
C ARG A 95 -2.35 -1.62 -0.65
N VAL A 96 -1.56 -2.62 -1.04
CA VAL A 96 -2.06 -3.82 -1.73
C VAL A 96 -3.10 -4.54 -0.86
N ARG A 97 -2.84 -4.65 0.45
CA ARG A 97 -3.78 -5.29 1.38
C ARG A 97 -5.11 -4.54 1.46
N ILE A 98 -5.08 -3.21 1.55
CA ILE A 98 -6.31 -2.40 1.55
C ILE A 98 -7.09 -2.59 0.26
N LEU A 99 -6.41 -2.57 -0.90
CA LEU A 99 -7.05 -2.80 -2.20
C LEU A 99 -7.64 -4.21 -2.32
N GLU A 100 -7.08 -5.19 -1.61
CA GLU A 100 -7.63 -6.55 -1.48
C GLU A 100 -8.70 -6.70 -0.39
N GLY A 101 -9.09 -5.62 0.30
CA GLY A 101 -10.03 -5.67 1.42
C GLY A 101 -9.48 -6.36 2.68
N LYS A 102 -8.16 -6.51 2.79
CA LYS A 102 -7.46 -7.14 3.92
C LYS A 102 -6.98 -6.09 4.93
N PRO A 103 -6.93 -6.42 6.23
CA PRO A 103 -6.39 -5.53 7.23
C PRO A 103 -4.88 -5.31 7.02
N GLN A 104 -4.39 -4.10 7.30
CA GLN A 104 -3.00 -3.67 7.21
C GLN A 104 -2.08 -4.48 8.16
N LEU A 105 -0.80 -4.59 7.81
CA LEU A 105 0.22 -5.16 8.68
C LEU A 105 0.95 -4.07 9.48
N PHE A 106 1.17 -2.90 8.87
CA PHE A 106 1.99 -1.83 9.43
C PHE A 106 1.20 -0.58 9.82
N GLY A 107 -0.06 -0.46 9.38
CA GLY A 107 -0.91 0.69 9.73
C GLY A 107 -0.44 1.98 9.09
N THR A 108 -0.02 1.93 7.84
CA THR A 108 0.59 3.06 7.12
C THR A 108 -0.41 3.95 6.39
N HIS A 109 -1.64 3.48 6.19
CA HIS A 109 -2.69 4.20 5.50
C HIS A 109 -3.87 4.48 6.43
N PHE A 110 -4.46 5.66 6.23
CA PHE A 110 -5.49 6.24 7.07
C PHE A 110 -6.73 6.56 6.22
N GLN A 111 -7.87 6.54 6.88
CA GLN A 111 -9.15 7.01 6.36
C GLN A 111 -9.18 8.54 6.39
N GLU A 112 -10.20 9.12 5.75
CA GLU A 112 -10.40 10.57 5.69
C GLU A 112 -10.59 11.21 7.08
N ASP A 113 -11.15 10.47 8.03
CA ASP A 113 -11.33 10.89 9.42
C ASP A 113 -10.04 10.82 10.27
N GLY A 114 -8.90 10.49 9.66
CA GLY A 114 -7.62 10.35 10.32
C GLY A 114 -7.45 9.06 11.10
N THR A 115 -8.42 8.13 11.08
CA THR A 115 -8.26 6.83 11.72
C THR A 115 -7.54 5.84 10.79
N PRO A 116 -6.66 4.96 11.30
CA PRO A 116 -6.01 3.97 10.46
C PRO A 116 -7.03 2.97 9.92
N HIS A 117 -6.87 2.52 8.67
CA HIS A 117 -7.61 1.34 8.18
C HIS A 117 -7.35 0.13 9.10
N PRO A 118 -8.27 -0.88 9.15
CA PRO A 118 -8.13 -2.03 10.04
C PRO A 118 -6.73 -2.65 10.02
N ILE A 119 -6.17 -2.93 11.20
CA ILE A 119 -4.81 -3.48 11.37
C ILE A 119 -4.95 -4.91 11.88
N GLN A 120 -4.27 -5.87 11.23
CA GLN A 120 -4.42 -7.30 11.50
C GLN A 120 -4.09 -7.66 12.94
N ASP A 121 -3.02 -7.07 13.49
CA ASP A 121 -2.55 -7.34 14.84
C ASP A 121 -1.94 -6.08 15.44
N LYS A 122 -2.73 -5.37 16.25
CA LYS A 122 -2.30 -4.15 16.93
C LYS A 122 -1.28 -4.41 18.03
N LYS A 123 -1.28 -5.61 18.66
CA LYS A 123 -0.40 -5.92 19.79
C LYS A 123 1.07 -5.98 19.37
N ASN A 124 1.35 -6.61 18.21
CA ASN A 124 2.72 -6.70 17.68
C ASN A 124 3.07 -5.61 16.66
N LEU A 125 2.22 -4.58 16.52
CA LEU A 125 2.40 -3.54 15.52
C LEU A 125 3.71 -2.77 15.71
N ALA A 126 4.00 -2.35 16.94
CA ALA A 126 5.22 -1.64 17.31
C ALA A 126 6.49 -2.39 16.89
N ARG A 127 6.52 -3.71 17.13
CA ARG A 127 7.63 -4.58 16.74
C ARG A 127 7.81 -4.62 15.22
N ARG A 128 6.73 -4.89 14.47
CA ARG A 128 6.78 -4.92 13.00
C ARG A 128 7.19 -3.58 12.40
N ARG A 129 6.72 -2.47 12.95
CA ARG A 129 7.08 -1.12 12.47
C ARG A 129 8.57 -0.83 12.66
N ARG A 130 9.13 -1.21 13.80
CA ARG A 130 10.57 -1.06 14.08
C ARG A 130 11.43 -1.83 13.07
N GLU A 131 11.06 -3.06 12.73
CA GLU A 131 11.79 -3.90 11.75
C GLU A 131 11.85 -3.29 10.34
N TYR A 132 10.88 -2.43 10.00
CA TYR A 132 10.74 -1.77 8.70
C TYR A 132 11.05 -0.26 8.75
N ASN A 133 11.80 0.20 9.76
CA ASN A 133 12.21 1.59 9.93
C ASN A 133 11.03 2.60 10.03
N LEU A 134 9.87 2.14 10.51
CA LEU A 134 8.71 3.00 10.74
C LEU A 134 8.66 3.50 12.20
N PRO A 135 8.11 4.70 12.46
CA PRO A 135 7.89 5.20 13.82
C PRO A 135 7.03 4.25 14.65
N ILE A 136 7.35 4.04 15.92
CA ILE A 136 6.65 3.06 16.77
C ILE A 136 5.16 3.44 16.97
N THR A 137 4.87 4.74 17.04
CA THR A 137 3.52 5.28 17.18
C THR A 137 2.83 5.43 15.82
N LEU A 138 1.52 5.22 15.82
CA LEU A 138 0.65 5.71 14.75
C LEU A 138 0.47 7.21 14.96
N ARG A 139 0.66 7.99 13.89
CA ARG A 139 0.38 9.43 13.91
C ARG A 139 -1.11 9.70 13.77
#